data_AF-A0A2E5C2S1-F1
#
_entry.id   AF-A0A2E5C2S1-F1
#
_cell.length_a   1.000
_cell.length_b   1.000
_cell.length_c   1.000
_cell.angle_alpha   90.00
_cell.angle_beta   90.00
_cell.angle_gamma   90.00
#
_symmetry.space_group_name_H-M   'P 1'
#
loop_
_entity.id
_entity.type
_entity.pdbx_description
1 polymer ?
#
loop_
_entity_poly.entity_id
_entity_poly.type
_entity_poly.pdbx_seq_one_letter_code
_entity_poly.pdbx_strand_id
1 'polypeptide(L)' 'MDHLNLLSPCTNNCKLNQITNICDGCGRTIKEIMQWKFMTDEERELIMKRVGGKTL' A
#
# COMPACT_ATOMS: atom_id res chain seq x y z
N MET A 1 1.02 1.36 -22.75
CA MET A 1 1.71 2.01 -21.61
C MET A 1 0.59 2.49 -20.70
N ASP A 2 -0.05 1.56 -20.00
CA ASP A 2 -1.29 1.77 -19.28
C ASP A 2 -1.03 2.51 -17.96
N HIS A 3 -1.03 3.84 -18.06
CA HIS A 3 -0.93 4.78 -16.95
C HIS A 3 -2.27 4.96 -16.22
N LEU A 4 -2.95 3.90 -15.77
CA LEU A 4 -4.20 4.07 -15.02
C LEU A 4 -4.47 2.96 -14.01
N ASN A 5 -3.51 2.71 -13.11
CA ASN A 5 -3.85 2.19 -11.79
C ASN A 5 -3.29 3.11 -10.70
N LEU A 6 -3.97 4.26 -10.54
CA LEU A 6 -3.72 5.28 -9.50
C LEU A 6 -4.11 4.81 -8.09
N LEU A 7 -4.67 3.61 -7.96
CA LEU A 7 -5.12 3.03 -6.70
C LEU A 7 -3.91 2.57 -5.89
N SER A 8 -3.55 3.36 -4.89
CA SER A 8 -2.53 3.04 -3.90
C SER A 8 -2.96 3.62 -2.57
N PRO A 9 -2.79 2.91 -1.44
CA PRO A 9 -3.11 3.45 -0.13
C PRO A 9 -2.03 4.42 0.37
N CYS A 10 -1.02 4.70 -0.45
CA CYS A 10 0.12 5.54 -0.09
C CYS A 10 -0.31 7.01 0.03
N THR A 11 -0.08 7.59 1.20
CA THR A 11 -0.32 9.01 1.50
C THR A 11 0.91 9.89 1.29
N ASN A 12 2.00 9.32 0.75
CA ASN A 12 3.32 9.96 0.61
C ASN A 12 3.92 10.52 1.92
N ASN A 13 3.39 10.11 3.07
CA ASN A 13 3.86 10.49 4.40
C ASN A 13 4.37 9.25 5.14
N CYS A 14 5.47 8.67 4.65
CA CYS A 14 5.97 7.40 5.17
C CYS A 14 6.46 7.53 6.62
N LYS A 15 5.94 6.66 7.51
CA LYS A 15 6.34 6.56 8.91
C LYS A 15 6.49 5.08 9.27
N LEU A 16 7.68 4.52 9.05
CA LEU A 16 7.92 3.09 9.27
C LEU A 16 8.12 2.79 10.75
N ASN A 17 7.22 2.00 11.32
CA ASN A 17 7.34 1.49 12.68
C ASN A 17 8.13 0.17 12.65
N GLN A 18 9.33 0.17 13.24
CA GLN A 18 10.21 -1.01 13.26
C GLN A 18 9.75 -2.09 14.24
N ILE A 19 8.93 -1.73 15.24
CA ILE A 19 8.39 -2.68 16.21
C ILE A 19 7.25 -3.49 15.57
N THR A 20 6.36 -2.82 14.83
CA THR A 20 5.19 -3.47 14.20
C THR A 20 5.43 -3.89 12.75
N ASN A 21 6.50 -3.41 12.11
CA ASN A 21 6.78 -3.54 10.68
C ASN A 21 5.67 -2.99 9.77
N ILE A 22 4.91 -2.00 10.26
CA ILE A 22 3.83 -1.32 9.55
C ILE A 22 4.20 0.15 9.34
N CYS A 23 3.79 0.71 8.21
CA CYS A 23 3.85 2.14 7.97
C CYS A 23 2.63 2.83 8.59
N ASP A 24 2.83 3.64 9.62
CA ASP A 24 1.77 4.37 10.32
C ASP A 24 1.06 5.40 9.41
N GLY A 25 1.68 5.78 8.29
CA GLY A 25 1.11 6.72 7.32
C GLY A 25 0.12 6.10 6.33
N CYS A 26 0.32 4.84 5.93
CA CYS A 26 -0.52 4.17 4.91
C CYS A 26 -1.09 2.81 5.34
N GLY A 27 -0.75 2.32 6.54
CA GLY A 27 -1.25 1.06 7.08
C GLY A 27 -0.71 -0.21 6.42
N ARG A 28 0.16 -0.09 5.41
CA ARG A 28 0.84 -1.23 4.78
C ARG A 28 2.02 -1.70 5.62
N THR A 29 2.26 -3.00 5.61
CA THR A 29 3.52 -3.59 6.07
C THR A 29 4.66 -3.17 5.15
N ILE A 30 5.89 -3.20 5.67
CA ILE A 30 7.10 -2.93 4.87
C ILE A 30 7.21 -3.90 3.69
N LYS A 31 6.87 -5.18 3.90
CA LYS A 31 6.88 -6.19 2.84
C LYS A 31 5.93 -5.84 1.69
N GLU A 32 4.70 -5.42 2.00
CA GLU A 32 3.73 -5.00 0.98
C GLU A 32 4.20 -3.75 0.23
N ILE A 33 4.88 -2.81 0.89
CA ILE A 33 5.47 -1.64 0.23
C ILE A 33 6.54 -2.08 -0.78
N MET A 34 7.42 -2.99 -0.40
CA MET A 34 8.50 -3.47 -1.28
C MET A 34 7.98 -4.30 -2.47
N GLN A 35 6.92 -5.09 -2.25
CA GLN A 35 6.38 -6.01 -3.24
C GLN A 35 5.27 -5.41 -4.11
N TRP A 36 4.81 -4.19 -3.81
CA TRP A 36 3.63 -3.57 -4.43
C TRP A 36 3.60 -3.65 -5.97
N LYS A 37 4.74 -3.38 -6.63
CA LYS A 37 4.85 -3.41 -8.09
C LYS A 37 4.80 -4.81 -8.70
N PHE A 38 5.03 -5.84 -7.90
CA PHE A 38 5.04 -7.25 -8.31
C PHE A 38 3.74 -7.98 -7.96
N MET A 39 2.91 -7.38 -7.10
CA MET A 39 1.63 -7.94 -6.69
C MET A 39 0.62 -8.00 -7.84
N THR A 40 -0.27 -8.98 -7.80
CA THR A 40 -1.44 -9.03 -8.67
C THR A 40 -2.47 -7.97 -8.26
N ASP A 41 -3.45 -7.72 -9.12
CA ASP A 41 -4.52 -6.77 -8.79
C ASP A 41 -5.39 -7.28 -7.63
N GLU A 42 -5.62 -8.60 -7.52
CA GLU A 42 -6.33 -9.18 -6.37
C GLU A 42 -5.57 -8.97 -5.05
N GLU A 43 -4.25 -9.15 -5.05
CA GLU A 43 -3.42 -8.90 -3.88
C GLU A 43 -3.48 -7.42 -3.46
N ARG A 44 -3.42 -6.50 -4.43
CA ARG A 44 -3.55 -5.06 -4.18
C ARG A 44 -4.93 -4.71 -3.62
N GLU A 45 -6.00 -5.30 -4.16
CA GLU A 45 -7.37 -5.09 -3.67
C GLU A 45 -7.54 -5.52 -2.21
N LEU A 46 -6.98 -6.68 -1.83
CA LEU A 46 -7.04 -7.16 -0.45
C LEU A 46 -6.35 -6.19 0.50
N ILE A 47 -5.18 -5.67 0.11
CA ILE A 47 -4.46 -4.66 0.88
C ILE A 47 -5.28 -3.38 0.98
N MET A 48 -5.84 -2.90 -0.12
CA MET A 48 -6.68 -1.70 -0.17
C MET A 48 -7.90 -1.81 0.74
N LYS A 49 -8.60 -2.95 0.73
CA LYS A 49 -9.74 -3.23 1.62
C LYS A 49 -9.31 -3.24 3.09
N ARG A 50 -8.17 -3.83 3.41
CA ARG A 50 -7.64 -3.91 4.79
C ARG A 50 -7.25 -2.55 5.35
N VAL A 51 -6.54 -1.73 4.59
CA VAL A 51 -6.00 -0.44 5.07
C VAL A 51 -6.97 0.73 4.89
N GLY A 52 -8.15 0.49 4.31
CA GLY A 52 -9.15 1.52 4.03
C GLY A 52 -8.66 2.53 3.00
N GLY A 53 -7.95 2.06 1.96
CA GLY A 53 -7.28 2.89 0.98
C GLY A 53 -8.19 3.98 0.42
N LYS A 54 -7.82 5.24 0.64
CA LYS A 54 -8.50 6.38 0.06
C LYS A 54 -8.12 6.45 -1.41
N THR A 55 -9.10 6.58 -2.30
CA THR A 55 -8.89 7.07 -3.66
C THR A 55 -8.24 8.44 -3.55
N LEU A 56 -7.06 8.59 -4.17
CA LEU A 56 -6.44 9.89 -4.39
C LEU A 56 -7.29 10.72 -5.37
#